data_AF-A0A969TET5-F1
#
_entry.id   AF-A0A969TET5-F1
#
_cell.length_a   1.000
_cell.length_b   1.000
_cell.length_c   1.000
_cell.angle_alpha   90.00
_cell.angle_beta   90.00
_cell.angle_gamma   90.00
#
_symmetry.space_group_name_H-M   'P 1'
#
loop_
_entity.id
_entity.type
_entity.pdbx_description
1 polymer ?
#
loop_
_entity_poly.entity_id
_entity_poly.type
_entity_poly.pdbx_seq_one_letter_code
_entity_poly.pdbx_strand_id
1 'polypeptide(L)'
;STKIKTSKNIRYLQLADASLSDLDLDTNFQPESLNTWAKRGCYINLTMQNYRNSIVEGLMREGHFVTSPLESKTEEFNLTDEVETQLKQVAETKYQAECTQVADAPIPTDSEYQKLKDKRAKTKSERWIERKGNLVRRYGSGIPITPELVAKDDEGWYSQLLSHYYLTVGRSHLIERDIKQIKAIAGHTNNRLWLPDFNRSLLSTSLRLLETLIINLLKPGRTAEMGEVSSPIASSVYYRGSDPNLQLIAELAHANKRELKTFLGLTIVESDTPIKIVQKLLGILGLKLTYIGRFGSRTQRERVYIFEFPNDGREEIFTNWLQRDNALIQAESVSNSDTYNLTTVSTIGKDNNLSHEADIKAEEEGKNIIQPGVIVEWLRTKGTWMVQATTGIVAKIRDTYGKEVLVNCRELNLCQE
;
A
#
# COMPACT_ATOMS: atom_id res chain seq x y z
N SER A 1 -3.05 15.80 11.86
CA SER A 1 -2.63 14.42 11.55
C SER A 1 -3.86 13.53 11.44
N THR A 2 -4.35 12.90 12.51
CA THR A 2 -5.49 11.94 12.46
C THR A 2 -6.82 12.54 11.99
N LYS A 3 -7.33 13.61 12.64
CA LYS A 3 -8.62 14.23 12.26
C LYS A 3 -8.68 14.63 10.77
N ILE A 4 -7.59 15.16 10.22
CA ILE A 4 -7.48 15.55 8.80
C ILE A 4 -7.57 14.34 7.87
N LYS A 5 -6.99 13.19 8.25
CA LYS A 5 -7.11 11.93 7.50
C LYS A 5 -8.57 11.45 7.51
N THR A 6 -9.22 11.46 8.67
CA THR A 6 -10.64 11.10 8.82
C THR A 6 -11.55 11.99 7.96
N SER A 7 -11.46 13.31 8.08
CA SER A 7 -12.34 14.23 7.33
C SER A 7 -12.17 14.12 5.81
N LYS A 8 -10.95 13.87 5.30
CA LYS A 8 -10.74 13.60 3.87
C LYS A 8 -11.37 12.26 3.45
N ASN A 9 -11.15 11.19 4.23
CA ASN A 9 -11.76 9.89 3.96
C ASN A 9 -13.29 9.99 3.89
N ILE A 10 -13.94 10.53 4.94
CA ILE A 10 -15.41 10.70 5.00
C ILE A 10 -15.92 11.45 3.76
N ARG A 11 -15.30 12.59 3.41
CA ARG A 11 -15.71 13.37 2.23
C ARG A 11 -15.57 12.60 0.92
N TYR A 12 -14.51 11.80 0.73
CA TYR A 12 -14.37 10.99 -0.49
C TYR A 12 -15.45 9.92 -0.61
N LEU A 13 -15.90 9.37 0.52
CA LEU A 13 -16.91 8.32 0.56
C LEU A 13 -18.32 8.89 0.33
N GLN A 14 -18.66 10.00 1.00
CA GLN A 14 -19.91 10.73 0.78
C GLN A 14 -20.08 11.26 -0.66
N LEU A 15 -18.97 11.52 -1.36
CA LEU A 15 -18.98 11.88 -2.78
C LEU A 15 -19.11 10.66 -3.71
N ALA A 16 -18.88 9.44 -3.22
CA ALA A 16 -18.91 8.21 -4.01
C ALA A 16 -20.21 7.41 -3.78
N ASP A 17 -20.81 7.51 -2.61
CA ASP A 17 -22.06 6.85 -2.23
C ASP A 17 -22.90 7.84 -1.37
N ALA A 18 -24.05 8.25 -1.93
CA ALA A 18 -24.95 9.20 -1.30
C ALA A 18 -25.71 8.60 -0.11
N SER A 19 -25.81 7.27 0.02
CA SER A 19 -26.38 6.64 1.23
C SER A 19 -25.54 6.91 2.48
N LEU A 20 -24.30 7.37 2.31
CA LEU A 20 -23.41 7.77 3.39
C LEU A 20 -23.59 9.25 3.81
N SER A 21 -24.57 9.99 3.25
CA SER A 21 -24.89 11.35 3.69
C SER A 21 -25.42 11.39 5.12
N ASP A 22 -26.23 10.41 5.51
CA ASP A 22 -26.89 10.31 6.81
C ASP A 22 -26.02 9.61 7.87
N LEU A 23 -24.81 9.21 7.49
CA LEU A 23 -23.81 8.67 8.42
C LEU A 23 -23.18 9.81 9.24
N ASP A 24 -23.94 10.31 10.22
CA ASP A 24 -23.46 11.15 11.32
C ASP A 24 -22.60 10.33 12.29
N LEU A 25 -21.46 9.89 11.77
CA LEU A 25 -20.47 9.08 12.44
C LEU A 25 -19.80 9.93 13.51
N ASP A 26 -20.11 9.70 14.78
CA ASP A 26 -19.54 10.43 15.93
C ASP A 26 -18.01 10.35 15.91
N THR A 27 -17.38 11.37 15.30
CA THR A 27 -15.92 11.50 15.19
C THR A 27 -15.27 11.93 16.51
N ASN A 28 -16.07 12.18 17.55
CA ASN A 28 -15.62 12.51 18.89
C ASN A 28 -15.78 11.32 19.86
N PHE A 29 -16.10 10.12 19.37
CA PHE A 29 -16.22 8.91 20.17
C PHE A 29 -14.92 8.55 20.92
N GLN A 30 -15.05 8.34 22.24
CA GLN A 30 -13.98 7.98 23.19
C GLN A 30 -12.71 8.88 23.13
N PRO A 31 -12.84 10.19 23.43
CA PRO A 31 -11.70 11.09 23.44
C PRO A 31 -10.70 10.75 24.56
N GLU A 32 -11.15 10.20 25.70
CA GLU A 32 -10.28 9.73 26.79
C GLU A 32 -9.42 8.54 26.36
N SER A 33 -10.02 7.54 25.68
CA SER A 33 -9.29 6.40 25.13
C SER A 33 -8.24 6.86 24.11
N LEU A 34 -8.63 7.76 23.20
CA LEU A 34 -7.73 8.32 22.19
C LEU A 34 -6.58 9.13 22.80
N ASN A 35 -6.88 9.96 23.82
CA ASN A 35 -5.87 10.71 24.57
C ASN A 35 -4.93 9.78 25.36
N THR A 36 -5.46 8.71 25.96
CA THR A 36 -4.67 7.73 26.72
C THR A 36 -3.75 6.94 25.79
N TRP A 37 -4.27 6.48 24.65
CA TRP A 37 -3.49 5.86 23.58
C TRP A 37 -2.37 6.78 23.10
N ALA A 38 -2.68 8.05 22.82
CA ALA A 38 -1.68 9.03 22.37
C ALA A 38 -0.60 9.30 23.44
N LYS A 39 -0.99 9.54 24.69
CA LYS A 39 -0.06 9.71 25.83
C LYS A 39 0.84 8.48 26.02
N ARG A 40 0.27 7.28 25.93
CA ARG A 40 1.05 6.02 26.06
C ARG A 40 1.99 5.83 24.88
N GLY A 41 1.59 6.18 23.66
CA GLY A 41 2.47 6.20 22.49
C GLY A 41 3.65 7.16 22.65
N CYS A 42 3.40 8.39 23.11
CA CYS A 42 4.46 9.35 23.43
C CYS A 42 5.41 8.84 24.53
N TYR A 43 4.87 8.25 25.61
CA TYR A 43 5.67 7.65 26.68
C TYR A 43 6.55 6.51 26.17
N ILE A 44 5.99 5.58 25.39
CA ILE A 44 6.76 4.47 24.80
C ILE A 44 7.88 5.02 23.91
N ASN A 45 7.58 5.98 23.01
CA ASN A 45 8.59 6.57 22.14
C ASN A 45 9.72 7.27 22.94
N LEU A 46 9.38 7.96 24.03
CA LEU A 46 10.37 8.58 24.94
C LEU A 46 11.22 7.53 25.66
N THR A 47 10.62 6.46 26.20
CA THR A 47 11.39 5.38 26.83
C THR A 47 12.26 4.62 25.83
N MET A 48 11.83 4.50 24.56
CA MET A 48 12.62 3.86 23.51
C MET A 48 13.84 4.68 23.08
N GLN A 49 13.80 6.01 23.18
CA GLN A 49 14.99 6.85 22.98
C GLN A 49 16.09 6.55 24.01
N ASN A 50 15.69 6.25 25.25
CA ASN A 50 16.59 5.90 26.36
C ASN A 50 16.51 4.41 26.73
N TYR A 51 16.23 3.53 25.77
CA TYR A 51 15.93 2.12 26.03
C TYR A 51 17.06 1.42 26.82
N ARG A 52 18.31 1.58 26.36
CA ARG A 52 19.49 1.01 27.03
C ARG A 52 19.59 1.43 28.50
N ASN A 53 19.46 2.73 28.78
CA ASN A 53 19.55 3.25 30.14
C ASN A 53 18.39 2.74 30.99
N SER A 54 17.17 2.70 30.44
CA SER A 54 15.97 2.20 31.12
C SER A 54 16.12 0.71 31.52
N ILE A 55 16.73 -0.11 30.67
CA ILE A 55 17.02 -1.52 30.96
C ILE A 55 18.13 -1.65 32.02
N VAL A 56 19.23 -0.89 31.89
CA VAL A 56 20.33 -0.88 32.88
C VAL A 56 19.84 -0.46 34.27
N GLU A 57 19.06 0.61 34.37
CA GLU A 57 18.43 1.05 35.63
C GLU A 57 17.42 0.03 36.17
N GLY A 58 16.70 -0.67 35.30
CA GLY A 58 15.82 -1.79 35.66
C GLY A 58 16.59 -2.90 36.35
N LEU A 59 17.63 -3.41 35.68
CA LEU A 59 18.50 -4.47 36.18
C LEU A 59 19.16 -4.09 37.51
N MET A 60 19.69 -2.87 37.63
CA MET A 60 20.28 -2.38 38.89
C MET A 60 19.25 -2.31 40.03
N ARG A 61 17.99 -1.93 39.74
CA ARG A 61 16.90 -1.85 40.73
C ARG A 61 16.42 -3.24 41.17
N GLU A 62 16.54 -4.24 40.31
CA GLU A 62 16.31 -5.66 40.61
C GLU A 62 17.49 -6.32 41.37
N GLY A 63 18.57 -5.58 41.60
CA GLY A 63 19.75 -6.04 42.36
C GLY A 63 20.86 -6.66 41.51
N HIS A 64 20.78 -6.57 40.17
CA HIS A 64 21.83 -7.06 39.28
C HIS A 64 23.01 -6.08 39.23
N PHE A 65 24.23 -6.60 39.35
CA PHE A 65 25.46 -5.84 39.16
C PHE A 65 25.74 -5.67 37.65
N VAL A 66 25.65 -4.44 37.16
CA VAL A 66 25.98 -4.13 35.76
C VAL A 66 27.46 -3.76 35.64
N THR A 67 28.29 -4.75 35.33
CA THR A 67 29.71 -4.54 35.01
C THR A 67 29.87 -4.25 33.52
N SER A 68 30.47 -3.09 33.18
CA SER A 68 31.10 -2.97 31.85
C SER A 68 32.29 -3.94 31.77
N PRO A 69 32.50 -4.63 30.64
CA PRO A 69 33.72 -5.39 30.44
C PRO A 69 34.92 -4.43 30.51
N LEU A 70 36.02 -4.88 31.12
CA LEU A 70 37.32 -4.27 30.86
C LEU A 70 37.61 -4.38 29.37
N GLU A 71 38.25 -3.37 28.77
CA GLU A 71 38.61 -3.40 27.34
C GLU A 71 39.69 -4.48 27.07
N SER A 72 39.25 -5.71 26.86
CA SER A 72 40.06 -6.85 26.41
C SER A 72 40.53 -6.59 24.98
N LYS A 73 41.86 -6.52 24.81
CA LYS A 73 42.47 -6.28 23.50
C LYS A 73 42.36 -7.51 22.60
N THR A 74 41.49 -7.41 21.61
CA THR A 74 41.77 -7.81 20.21
C THR A 74 41.70 -9.30 19.82
N GLU A 75 41.18 -10.21 20.65
CA GLU A 75 40.98 -11.63 20.24
C GLU A 75 39.51 -12.13 20.19
N GLU A 76 38.53 -11.38 20.71
CA GLU A 76 37.13 -11.85 20.83
C GLU A 76 36.32 -11.87 19.51
N PHE A 77 36.73 -11.11 18.49
CA PHE A 77 35.89 -10.83 17.31
C PHE A 77 35.43 -12.06 16.50
N ASN A 78 36.24 -13.13 16.41
CA ASN A 78 35.88 -14.30 15.60
C ASN A 78 34.83 -15.21 16.27
N LEU A 79 34.84 -15.31 17.60
CA LEU A 79 33.91 -16.19 18.34
C LEU A 79 32.51 -15.60 18.42
N THR A 80 32.38 -14.28 18.56
CA THR A 80 31.08 -13.60 18.55
C THR A 80 30.39 -13.72 17.19
N ASP A 81 31.13 -13.55 16.09
CA ASP A 81 30.59 -13.66 14.74
C ASP A 81 30.15 -15.10 14.43
N GLU A 82 30.92 -16.11 14.86
CA GLU A 82 30.53 -17.51 14.71
C GLU A 82 29.25 -17.83 15.50
N VAL A 83 29.18 -17.47 16.78
CA VAL A 83 27.98 -17.69 17.61
C VAL A 83 26.76 -16.93 17.05
N GLU A 84 26.94 -15.71 16.53
CA GLU A 84 25.87 -14.99 15.84
C GLU A 84 25.38 -15.72 14.58
N THR A 85 26.28 -16.27 13.75
CA THR A 85 25.87 -17.01 12.55
C THR A 85 25.14 -18.30 12.89
N GLN A 86 25.60 -19.04 13.90
CA GLN A 86 24.92 -20.25 14.40
C GLN A 86 23.52 -19.91 14.96
N LEU A 87 23.38 -18.83 15.74
CA LEU A 87 22.09 -18.37 16.25
C LEU A 87 21.13 -17.96 15.12
N LYS A 88 21.62 -17.27 14.10
CA LYS A 88 20.84 -16.90 12.90
C LYS A 88 20.38 -18.14 12.14
N GLN A 89 21.26 -19.14 11.94
CA GLN A 89 20.89 -20.41 11.31
C GLN A 89 19.83 -21.17 12.12
N VAL A 90 19.98 -21.29 13.44
CA VAL A 90 18.99 -21.96 14.31
C VAL A 90 17.64 -21.22 14.32
N ALA A 91 17.64 -19.89 14.26
CA ALA A 91 16.43 -19.10 14.15
C ALA A 91 15.73 -19.34 12.80
N GLU A 92 16.49 -19.28 11.71
CA GLU A 92 15.99 -19.52 10.34
C GLU A 92 15.42 -20.93 10.18
N THR A 93 16.13 -21.97 10.63
CA THR A 93 15.63 -23.37 10.59
C THR A 93 14.34 -23.54 11.38
N LYS A 94 14.21 -22.89 12.55
CA LYS A 94 12.97 -22.93 13.35
C LYS A 94 11.82 -22.19 12.66
N TYR A 95 12.12 -21.06 12.01
CA TYR A 95 11.14 -20.28 11.26
C TYR A 95 10.62 -21.04 10.04
N GLN A 96 11.52 -21.59 9.22
CA GLN A 96 11.15 -22.43 8.07
C GLN A 96 10.29 -23.63 8.50
N ALA A 97 10.67 -24.32 9.58
CA ALA A 97 9.85 -25.40 10.14
C ALA A 97 8.46 -24.92 10.59
N GLU A 98 8.32 -23.72 11.15
CA GLU A 98 7.02 -23.14 11.50
C GLU A 98 6.19 -22.78 10.25
N CYS A 99 6.81 -22.23 9.20
CA CYS A 99 6.16 -22.03 7.90
C CYS A 99 5.63 -23.34 7.29
N THR A 100 6.42 -24.43 7.36
CA THR A 100 5.98 -25.77 6.95
C THR A 100 4.80 -26.26 7.78
N GLN A 101 4.83 -26.15 9.11
CA GLN A 101 3.71 -26.57 9.97
C GLN A 101 2.42 -25.76 9.71
N VAL A 102 2.53 -24.48 9.35
CA VAL A 102 1.39 -23.67 8.90
C VAL A 102 0.88 -24.13 7.53
N ALA A 103 1.78 -24.43 6.58
CA ALA A 103 1.42 -24.91 5.26
C ALA A 103 0.76 -26.30 5.30
N ASP A 104 1.19 -27.18 6.19
CA ASP A 104 0.69 -28.57 6.31
C ASP A 104 -0.59 -28.70 7.16
N ALA A 105 -0.93 -27.70 7.98
CA ALA A 105 -2.12 -27.72 8.82
C ALA A 105 -3.43 -27.99 8.04
N PRO A 106 -4.48 -28.56 8.63
CA PRO A 106 -5.78 -28.66 7.98
C PRO A 106 -6.39 -27.26 7.75
N ILE A 107 -7.16 -27.10 6.68
CA ILE A 107 -7.91 -25.86 6.39
C ILE A 107 -9.20 -25.88 7.23
N PRO A 108 -9.42 -24.92 8.15
CA PRO A 108 -10.63 -24.88 8.97
C PRO A 108 -11.83 -24.34 8.19
N THR A 109 -13.00 -24.91 8.44
CA THR A 109 -14.30 -24.33 8.05
C THR A 109 -14.47 -22.93 8.65
N ASP A 110 -15.40 -22.11 8.13
CA ASP A 110 -15.64 -20.78 8.69
C ASP A 110 -16.05 -20.82 10.18
N SER A 111 -16.83 -21.83 10.58
CA SER A 111 -17.24 -22.01 11.98
C SER A 111 -16.06 -22.37 12.90
N GLU A 112 -15.13 -23.20 12.44
CA GLU A 112 -13.94 -23.60 13.20
C GLU A 112 -12.92 -22.47 13.25
N TYR A 113 -12.71 -21.77 12.13
CA TYR A 113 -11.86 -20.60 12.06
C TYR A 113 -12.34 -19.53 13.05
N GLN A 114 -13.65 -19.24 13.10
CA GLN A 114 -14.21 -18.29 14.05
C GLN A 114 -14.07 -18.77 15.52
N LYS A 115 -14.39 -20.03 15.81
CA LYS A 115 -14.19 -20.62 17.16
C LYS A 115 -12.73 -20.55 17.61
N LEU A 116 -11.78 -20.87 16.72
CA LEU A 116 -10.36 -20.74 16.98
C LEU A 116 -10.03 -19.27 17.26
N LYS A 117 -10.42 -18.36 16.36
CA LYS A 117 -10.16 -16.93 16.48
C LYS A 117 -10.56 -16.36 17.83
N ASP A 118 -11.77 -16.65 18.29
CA ASP A 118 -12.35 -16.17 19.56
C ASP A 118 -11.74 -16.87 20.80
N LYS A 119 -11.04 -17.99 20.62
CA LYS A 119 -10.42 -18.75 21.71
C LYS A 119 -9.26 -17.96 22.34
N ARG A 120 -9.40 -17.56 23.61
CA ARG A 120 -8.37 -16.81 24.36
C ARG A 120 -7.01 -17.53 24.48
N ALA A 121 -7.00 -18.86 24.58
CA ALA A 121 -5.79 -19.66 24.74
C ALA A 121 -5.72 -20.77 23.68
N LYS A 122 -4.69 -20.71 22.84
CA LYS A 122 -4.49 -21.60 21.68
C LYS A 122 -3.21 -22.42 21.82
N THR A 123 -3.30 -23.72 21.55
CA THR A 123 -2.12 -24.60 21.35
C THR A 123 -1.34 -24.19 20.08
N LYS A 124 -0.15 -24.76 19.84
CA LYS A 124 0.60 -24.48 18.60
C LYS A 124 -0.16 -24.92 17.35
N SER A 125 -0.66 -26.16 17.33
CA SER A 125 -1.47 -26.69 16.22
C SER A 125 -2.70 -25.82 15.94
N GLU A 126 -3.42 -25.39 16.97
CA GLU A 126 -4.57 -24.47 16.81
C GLU A 126 -4.19 -23.13 16.18
N ARG A 127 -3.01 -22.58 16.48
CA ARG A 127 -2.50 -21.36 15.83
C ARG A 127 -2.13 -21.59 14.38
N TRP A 128 -1.55 -22.75 14.05
CA TRP A 128 -1.22 -23.10 12.65
C TRP A 128 -2.48 -23.26 11.81
N ILE A 129 -3.52 -23.91 12.34
CA ILE A 129 -4.84 -24.04 11.70
C ILE A 129 -5.51 -22.66 11.53
N GLU A 130 -5.52 -21.82 12.56
CA GLU A 130 -6.00 -20.43 12.45
C GLU A 130 -5.22 -19.63 11.40
N ARG A 131 -3.89 -19.76 11.38
CA ARG A 131 -3.00 -19.05 10.45
C ARG A 131 -3.25 -19.49 9.01
N LYS A 132 -3.34 -20.79 8.73
CA LYS A 132 -3.69 -21.31 7.40
C LYS A 132 -5.09 -20.90 6.99
N GLY A 133 -6.06 -20.97 7.90
CA GLY A 133 -7.41 -20.45 7.68
C GLY A 133 -7.44 -18.97 7.33
N ASN A 134 -6.59 -18.15 7.94
CA ASN A 134 -6.44 -16.75 7.58
C ASN A 134 -5.83 -16.59 6.18
N LEU A 135 -4.78 -17.36 5.86
CA LEU A 135 -4.08 -17.33 4.57
C LEU A 135 -4.96 -17.77 3.38
N VAL A 136 -5.79 -18.80 3.54
CA VAL A 136 -6.77 -19.21 2.51
C VAL A 136 -7.75 -18.07 2.21
N ARG A 137 -8.19 -17.34 3.24
CA ARG A 137 -9.07 -16.17 3.08
C ARG A 137 -8.31 -14.94 2.55
N ARG A 138 -6.98 -14.83 2.77
CA ARG A 138 -6.05 -13.83 2.19
C ARG A 138 -5.94 -13.97 0.69
N TYR A 139 -5.46 -15.12 0.25
CA TYR A 139 -5.03 -15.31 -1.13
C TYR A 139 -6.14 -15.89 -2.02
N GLY A 140 -7.18 -16.47 -1.41
CA GLY A 140 -8.28 -17.12 -2.11
C GLY A 140 -8.16 -18.65 -2.04
N SER A 141 -9.29 -19.35 -2.09
CA SER A 141 -9.32 -20.82 -2.00
C SER A 141 -8.68 -21.55 -3.18
N GLY A 142 -8.46 -20.85 -4.31
CA GLY A 142 -7.75 -21.39 -5.46
C GLY A 142 -6.21 -21.33 -5.34
N ILE A 143 -5.67 -20.60 -4.36
CA ILE A 143 -4.22 -20.44 -4.20
C ILE A 143 -3.69 -21.43 -3.15
N PRO A 144 -2.71 -22.29 -3.48
CA PRO A 144 -2.12 -23.22 -2.52
C PRO A 144 -1.30 -22.46 -1.45
N ILE A 145 -1.51 -22.81 -0.18
CA ILE A 145 -0.75 -22.21 0.93
C ILE A 145 0.56 -22.97 1.13
N THR A 146 1.62 -22.53 0.45
CA THR A 146 2.97 -23.11 0.56
C THR A 146 3.78 -22.42 1.68
N PRO A 147 4.88 -23.03 2.18
CA PRO A 147 5.75 -22.39 3.18
C PRO A 147 6.30 -21.03 2.73
N GLU A 148 6.61 -20.89 1.44
CA GLU A 148 7.10 -19.64 0.84
C GLU A 148 6.01 -18.56 0.83
N LEU A 149 4.74 -18.94 0.65
CA LEU A 149 3.61 -18.01 0.76
C LEU A 149 3.42 -17.52 2.20
N VAL A 150 3.58 -18.41 3.20
CA VAL A 150 3.54 -18.04 4.62
C VAL A 150 4.62 -17.00 4.91
N ALA A 151 5.87 -17.27 4.48
CA ALA A 151 6.99 -16.36 4.68
C ALA A 151 6.77 -14.99 4.02
N LYS A 152 6.32 -14.96 2.76
CA LYS A 152 5.96 -13.71 2.07
C LYS A 152 4.86 -12.92 2.81
N ASP A 153 3.82 -13.56 3.33
CA ASP A 153 2.76 -12.85 4.07
C ASP A 153 3.27 -12.28 5.40
N ASP A 154 4.18 -12.97 6.10
CA ASP A 154 4.85 -12.49 7.31
C ASP A 154 5.77 -11.28 7.03
N GLU A 155 6.45 -11.26 5.88
CA GLU A 155 7.18 -10.09 5.35
C GLU A 155 6.26 -8.93 4.91
N GLY A 156 4.93 -9.13 4.93
CA GLY A 156 3.93 -8.11 4.63
C GLY A 156 3.51 -8.04 3.16
N TRP A 157 3.89 -9.01 2.32
CA TRP A 157 3.61 -9.04 0.87
C TRP A 157 2.13 -8.86 0.54
N TYR A 158 1.21 -9.42 1.33
CA TYR A 158 -0.23 -9.21 1.13
C TYR A 158 -0.63 -7.72 1.12
N SER A 159 -0.04 -6.87 1.95
CA SER A 159 -0.37 -5.43 1.96
C SER A 159 0.07 -4.72 0.67
N GLN A 160 1.18 -5.17 0.09
CA GLN A 160 1.71 -4.68 -1.17
C GLN A 160 0.84 -5.13 -2.34
N LEU A 161 0.47 -6.41 -2.37
CA LEU A 161 -0.45 -6.99 -3.35
C LEU A 161 -1.81 -6.29 -3.33
N LEU A 162 -2.41 -6.13 -2.15
CA LEU A 162 -3.71 -5.47 -1.99
C LEU A 162 -3.68 -4.03 -2.52
N SER A 163 -2.61 -3.31 -2.22
CA SER A 163 -2.41 -1.94 -2.69
C SER A 163 -2.21 -1.87 -4.21
N HIS A 164 -1.46 -2.82 -4.79
CA HIS A 164 -1.20 -2.88 -6.23
C HIS A 164 -2.45 -3.29 -7.02
N TYR A 165 -3.20 -4.28 -6.53
CA TYR A 165 -4.47 -4.73 -7.10
C TYR A 165 -5.49 -3.58 -7.19
N TYR A 166 -5.82 -2.93 -6.07
CA TYR A 166 -6.79 -1.84 -6.05
C TYR A 166 -6.29 -0.54 -6.72
N LEU A 167 -4.99 -0.42 -7.02
CA LEU A 167 -4.45 0.67 -7.85
C LEU A 167 -4.54 0.37 -9.36
N THR A 168 -4.67 -0.91 -9.74
CA THR A 168 -4.60 -1.39 -11.13
C THR A 168 -5.87 -2.16 -11.52
N VAL A 169 -5.83 -3.49 -11.46
CA VAL A 169 -6.87 -4.40 -11.97
C VAL A 169 -8.18 -4.26 -11.20
N GLY A 170 -8.13 -4.18 -9.87
CA GLY A 170 -9.28 -4.10 -8.99
C GLY A 170 -9.81 -2.68 -8.74
N ARG A 171 -9.38 -1.68 -9.52
CA ARG A 171 -9.58 -0.25 -9.20
C ARG A 171 -11.05 0.19 -9.11
N SER A 172 -11.95 -0.51 -9.80
CA SER A 172 -13.42 -0.41 -9.69
C SER A 172 -13.91 -0.74 -8.29
N HIS A 173 -13.55 -1.92 -7.78
CA HIS A 173 -14.04 -2.51 -6.53
C HIS A 173 -13.49 -1.84 -5.25
N LEU A 174 -12.57 -0.89 -5.37
CA LEU A 174 -11.95 -0.19 -4.23
C LEU A 174 -12.98 0.56 -3.36
N ILE A 175 -13.95 1.24 -4.00
CA ILE A 175 -14.96 2.03 -3.30
C ILE A 175 -15.89 1.10 -2.51
N GLU A 176 -16.46 0.08 -3.16
CA GLU A 176 -17.28 -0.96 -2.52
C GLU A 176 -16.56 -1.61 -1.34
N ARG A 177 -15.27 -1.94 -1.50
CA ARG A 177 -14.44 -2.51 -0.44
C ARG A 177 -14.30 -1.57 0.75
N ASP A 178 -14.03 -0.29 0.52
CA ASP A 178 -13.96 0.72 1.60
C ASP A 178 -15.33 0.94 2.29
N ILE A 179 -16.43 0.91 1.54
CA ILE A 179 -17.80 1.00 2.06
C ILE A 179 -18.14 -0.23 2.93
N LYS A 180 -17.86 -1.45 2.44
CA LYS A 180 -18.06 -2.71 3.18
C LYS A 180 -17.25 -2.73 4.49
N GLN A 181 -16.03 -2.18 4.49
CA GLN A 181 -15.21 -2.01 5.71
C GLN A 181 -15.83 -1.03 6.72
N ILE A 182 -16.45 0.07 6.27
CA ILE A 182 -17.11 1.03 7.18
C ILE A 182 -18.39 0.45 7.75
N LYS A 183 -19.22 -0.17 6.92
CA LYS A 183 -20.48 -0.80 7.36
C LYS A 183 -20.20 -1.87 8.42
N ALA A 184 -19.13 -2.66 8.25
CA ALA A 184 -18.63 -3.57 9.28
C ALA A 184 -18.25 -2.83 10.59
N ILE A 185 -17.34 -1.84 10.54
CA ILE A 185 -16.91 -1.09 11.73
C ILE A 185 -18.11 -0.43 12.46
N ALA A 186 -19.01 0.19 11.71
CA ALA A 186 -20.20 0.86 12.24
C ALA A 186 -21.16 -0.12 12.94
N GLY A 187 -21.35 -1.31 12.38
CA GLY A 187 -22.18 -2.37 12.97
C GLY A 187 -21.70 -2.84 14.36
N HIS A 188 -20.39 -2.97 14.56
CA HIS A 188 -19.82 -3.37 15.87
C HIS A 188 -19.75 -2.23 16.89
N THR A 189 -19.95 -0.98 16.47
CA THR A 189 -19.74 0.22 17.31
C THR A 189 -21.00 1.07 17.51
N ASN A 190 -22.16 0.59 17.07
CA ASN A 190 -23.42 1.35 17.05
C ASN A 190 -23.26 2.71 16.33
N ASN A 191 -22.66 2.69 15.14
CA ASN A 191 -22.35 3.86 14.29
C ASN A 191 -21.34 4.87 14.89
N ARG A 192 -20.50 4.48 15.84
CA ARG A 192 -19.51 5.38 16.49
C ARG A 192 -18.07 5.09 16.05
N LEU A 193 -17.36 6.05 15.47
CA LEU A 193 -16.04 5.80 14.91
C LEU A 193 -14.88 6.10 15.86
N TRP A 194 -14.14 5.05 16.24
CA TRP A 194 -12.80 5.24 16.79
C TRP A 194 -11.82 5.58 15.66
N LEU A 195 -11.34 6.83 15.65
CA LEU A 195 -10.57 7.42 14.53
C LEU A 195 -9.33 6.63 14.08
N PRO A 196 -8.55 5.96 14.94
CA PRO A 196 -7.38 5.18 14.51
C PRO A 196 -7.74 4.00 13.61
N ASP A 197 -8.78 3.22 13.95
CA ASP A 197 -9.17 2.03 13.18
C ASP A 197 -9.80 2.42 11.84
N PHE A 198 -10.72 3.40 11.83
CA PHE A 198 -11.27 3.97 10.60
C PHE A 198 -10.19 4.46 9.62
N ASN A 199 -9.14 5.09 10.15
CA ASN A 199 -8.03 5.59 9.33
C ASN A 199 -7.03 4.50 8.91
N ARG A 200 -7.13 3.28 9.45
CA ARG A 200 -6.29 2.13 9.14
C ARG A 200 -6.97 1.17 8.18
N SER A 201 -8.30 1.01 8.25
CA SER A 201 -9.06 0.10 7.40
C SER A 201 -9.16 0.58 5.95
N LEU A 202 -9.27 1.89 5.72
CA LEU A 202 -9.54 2.50 4.41
C LEU A 202 -8.30 2.65 3.51
N LEU A 203 -8.47 2.34 2.22
CA LEU A 203 -7.42 2.42 1.20
C LEU A 203 -7.63 3.56 0.18
N SER A 204 -8.83 4.13 0.05
CA SER A 204 -9.13 5.11 -1.01
C SER A 204 -8.18 6.30 -1.04
N THR A 205 -7.90 6.95 0.10
CA THR A 205 -7.04 8.15 0.11
C THR A 205 -5.55 7.83 -0.05
N SER A 206 -5.06 6.69 0.45
CA SER A 206 -3.67 6.27 0.21
C SER A 206 -3.46 5.89 -1.25
N LEU A 207 -4.37 5.08 -1.81
CA LEU A 207 -4.29 4.69 -3.22
C LEU A 207 -4.52 5.87 -4.16
N ARG A 208 -5.40 6.82 -3.86
CA ARG A 208 -5.54 8.06 -4.65
C ARG A 208 -4.27 8.91 -4.68
N LEU A 209 -3.52 8.95 -3.58
CA LEU A 209 -2.23 9.64 -3.51
C LEU A 209 -1.16 8.92 -4.35
N LEU A 210 -1.12 7.59 -4.32
CA LEU A 210 -0.24 6.78 -5.20
C LEU A 210 -0.65 6.91 -6.67
N GLU A 211 -1.95 6.85 -6.98
CA GLU A 211 -2.53 7.06 -8.32
C GLU A 211 -2.08 8.40 -8.91
N THR A 212 -2.13 9.47 -8.11
CA THR A 212 -1.71 10.82 -8.52
C THR A 212 -0.22 10.93 -8.84
N LEU A 213 0.62 10.08 -8.24
CA LEU A 213 2.08 10.14 -8.39
C LEU A 213 2.63 9.14 -9.41
N ILE A 214 2.22 7.87 -9.38
CA ILE A 214 2.92 6.78 -10.09
C ILE A 214 2.06 5.98 -11.08
N ILE A 215 0.80 6.36 -11.38
CA ILE A 215 -0.06 5.52 -12.24
C ILE A 215 0.52 5.28 -13.65
N ASN A 216 1.16 6.28 -14.27
CA ASN A 216 1.81 6.10 -15.57
C ASN A 216 3.08 5.23 -15.50
N LEU A 217 3.80 5.25 -14.37
CA LEU A 217 4.98 4.40 -14.13
C LEU A 217 4.62 2.91 -14.13
N LEU A 218 3.37 2.58 -13.76
CA LEU A 218 2.82 1.21 -13.75
C LEU A 218 2.23 0.79 -15.10
N LYS A 219 2.37 1.60 -16.16
CA LYS A 219 1.91 1.27 -17.53
C LYS A 219 2.99 1.47 -18.60
N PRO A 220 4.24 0.97 -18.42
CA PRO A 220 5.27 1.07 -19.45
C PRO A 220 4.89 0.15 -20.62
N GLY A 221 4.55 0.73 -21.78
CA GLY A 221 4.18 -0.05 -22.97
C GLY A 221 3.25 0.63 -23.99
N ARG A 222 2.55 1.72 -23.66
CA ARG A 222 1.76 2.53 -24.63
C ARG A 222 2.53 3.73 -25.20
N THR A 223 3.80 3.54 -25.52
CA THR A 223 4.68 4.57 -26.11
C THR A 223 5.54 3.96 -27.21
N ALA A 224 4.89 3.46 -28.26
CA ALA A 224 5.52 2.99 -29.49
C ALA A 224 4.51 2.97 -30.66
N GLU A 225 3.87 4.12 -30.94
CA GLU A 225 3.12 4.32 -32.18
C GLU A 225 3.61 5.62 -32.85
N MET A 226 4.64 5.46 -33.68
CA MET A 226 5.00 6.31 -34.82
C MET A 226 6.18 5.61 -35.53
N GLY A 227 5.87 4.76 -36.53
CA GLY A 227 6.85 3.97 -37.29
C GLY A 227 6.52 2.49 -37.33
N GLU A 228 6.24 1.97 -38.53
CA GLU A 228 5.94 0.57 -38.79
C GLU A 228 7.12 -0.36 -38.44
N VAL A 229 6.99 -1.20 -37.40
CA VAL A 229 7.69 -2.50 -37.34
C VAL A 229 6.79 -3.54 -36.67
N SER A 230 6.53 -4.64 -37.38
CA SER A 230 5.77 -5.78 -36.88
C SER A 230 6.54 -6.56 -35.79
N SER A 231 6.37 -6.20 -34.51
CA SER A 231 6.75 -7.06 -33.38
C SER A 231 6.07 -6.67 -32.06
N PRO A 232 5.41 -7.60 -31.36
CA PRO A 232 4.84 -7.36 -30.03
C PRO A 232 5.94 -7.43 -28.94
N ILE A 233 6.90 -6.50 -28.99
CA ILE A 233 7.88 -6.30 -27.92
C ILE A 233 7.50 -5.00 -27.22
N ALA A 234 7.05 -5.12 -25.97
CA ALA A 234 6.82 -3.96 -25.12
C ALA A 234 8.13 -3.15 -25.00
N SER A 235 8.14 -1.94 -25.57
CA SER A 235 9.33 -1.10 -25.58
C SER A 235 9.74 -0.78 -24.14
N SER A 236 10.88 -1.35 -23.73
CA SER A 236 11.39 -1.25 -22.36
C SER A 236 11.70 0.20 -22.00
N VAL A 237 10.95 0.76 -21.05
CA VAL A 237 11.11 2.16 -20.66
C VAL A 237 12.29 2.31 -19.71
N TYR A 238 13.27 3.10 -20.12
CA TYR A 238 14.49 3.38 -19.36
C TYR A 238 14.36 4.67 -18.55
N TYR A 239 14.45 4.55 -17.23
CA TYR A 239 14.33 5.67 -16.29
C TYR A 239 15.70 6.21 -15.85
N ARG A 240 15.79 7.54 -15.76
CA ARG A 240 16.98 8.29 -15.36
C ARG A 240 16.67 9.24 -14.21
N GLY A 241 17.69 9.70 -13.50
CA GLY A 241 17.53 10.75 -12.48
C GLY A 241 17.09 12.09 -13.09
N SER A 242 17.43 12.35 -14.35
CA SER A 242 17.08 13.53 -15.14
C SER A 242 15.70 13.45 -15.81
N ASP A 243 15.00 12.30 -15.72
CA ASP A 243 13.72 12.08 -16.39
C ASP A 243 12.65 13.11 -15.94
N PRO A 244 12.00 13.84 -16.86
CA PRO A 244 11.04 14.89 -16.49
C PRO A 244 9.86 14.39 -15.66
N ASN A 245 9.36 13.18 -15.92
CA ASN A 245 8.25 12.62 -15.15
C ASN A 245 8.71 12.25 -13.74
N LEU A 246 9.91 11.67 -13.58
CA LEU A 246 10.45 11.38 -12.25
C LEU A 246 10.78 12.65 -11.47
N GLN A 247 11.26 13.71 -12.14
CA GLN A 247 11.45 15.03 -11.55
C GLN A 247 10.13 15.64 -11.07
N LEU A 248 9.05 15.54 -11.85
CA LEU A 248 7.71 15.98 -11.42
C LEU A 248 7.19 15.16 -10.22
N ILE A 249 7.41 13.84 -10.20
CA ILE A 249 7.07 12.99 -9.04
C ILE A 249 7.83 13.44 -7.79
N ALA A 250 9.11 13.79 -7.93
CA ALA A 250 9.91 14.34 -6.84
C ALA A 250 9.38 15.71 -6.38
N GLU A 251 9.13 16.66 -7.29
CA GLU A 251 8.57 17.98 -6.99
C GLU A 251 7.25 17.86 -6.19
N LEU A 252 6.32 17.03 -6.68
CA LEU A 252 5.05 16.75 -6.00
C LEU A 252 5.24 16.07 -4.63
N ALA A 253 6.21 15.15 -4.51
CA ALA A 253 6.50 14.48 -3.25
C ALA A 253 7.15 15.41 -2.21
N HIS A 254 8.04 16.31 -2.62
CA HIS A 254 8.63 17.32 -1.73
C HIS A 254 7.61 18.39 -1.32
N ALA A 255 6.66 18.75 -2.19
CA ALA A 255 5.56 19.64 -1.84
C ALA A 255 4.56 19.01 -0.84
N ASN A 256 4.38 17.69 -0.86
CA ASN A 256 3.34 16.97 -0.10
C ASN A 256 3.90 15.99 0.95
N LYS A 257 5.07 16.26 1.54
CA LYS A 257 5.75 15.36 2.51
C LYS A 257 4.89 14.96 3.70
N ARG A 258 4.12 15.92 4.23
CA ARG A 258 3.26 15.71 5.40
C ARG A 258 2.12 14.75 5.07
N GLU A 259 1.54 14.89 3.89
CA GLU A 259 0.49 14.04 3.35
C GLU A 259 1.05 12.63 3.10
N LEU A 260 2.19 12.51 2.41
CA LEU A 260 2.87 11.21 2.24
C LEU A 260 3.12 10.51 3.59
N LYS A 261 3.58 11.24 4.60
CA LYS A 261 3.77 10.68 5.95
C LYS A 261 2.47 10.29 6.64
N THR A 262 1.41 11.07 6.46
CA THR A 262 0.10 10.87 7.13
C THR A 262 -0.72 9.74 6.49
N PHE A 263 -0.71 9.65 5.16
CA PHE A 263 -1.56 8.74 4.40
C PHE A 263 -0.83 7.43 4.02
N LEU A 264 0.47 7.47 3.72
CA LEU A 264 1.27 6.30 3.31
C LEU A 264 2.29 5.84 4.36
N GLY A 265 2.46 6.56 5.48
CA GLY A 265 3.56 6.33 6.43
C GLY A 265 4.96 6.72 5.90
N LEU A 266 5.04 7.11 4.62
CA LEU A 266 6.27 7.32 3.87
C LEU A 266 6.97 8.62 4.28
N THR A 267 8.29 8.54 4.47
CA THR A 267 9.10 9.71 4.88
C THR A 267 10.02 10.12 3.74
N ILE A 268 9.85 11.34 3.23
CA ILE A 268 10.67 11.94 2.18
C ILE A 268 11.58 13.01 2.81
N VAL A 269 12.87 12.93 2.51
CA VAL A 269 13.93 13.80 3.06
C VAL A 269 14.51 14.65 1.92
N GLU A 270 15.04 15.86 2.18
CA GLU A 270 15.58 16.73 1.12
C GLU A 270 16.71 16.08 0.29
N SER A 271 17.45 15.14 0.87
CA SER A 271 18.50 14.38 0.19
C SER A 271 17.99 13.22 -0.69
N ASP A 272 16.67 12.98 -0.75
CA ASP A 272 16.12 11.89 -1.55
C ASP A 272 16.08 12.27 -3.03
N THR A 273 16.90 11.63 -3.86
CA THR A 273 16.87 11.80 -5.32
C THR A 273 15.54 11.30 -5.92
N PRO A 274 15.13 11.77 -7.11
CA PRO A 274 13.91 11.32 -7.78
C PRO A 274 13.77 9.79 -7.85
N ILE A 275 14.83 9.09 -8.25
CA ILE A 275 14.87 7.62 -8.26
C ILE A 275 14.61 7.04 -6.86
N LYS A 276 15.18 7.61 -5.79
CA LYS A 276 14.98 7.11 -4.42
C LYS A 276 13.55 7.34 -3.92
N ILE A 277 12.92 8.45 -4.31
CA ILE A 277 11.49 8.72 -4.02
C ILE A 277 10.61 7.72 -4.76
N VAL A 278 10.90 7.46 -6.03
CA VAL A 278 10.17 6.50 -6.86
C VAL A 278 10.31 5.07 -6.31
N GLN A 279 11.51 4.63 -5.94
CA GLN A 279 11.74 3.33 -5.27
C GLN A 279 10.95 3.22 -3.95
N LYS A 280 10.89 4.31 -3.16
CA LYS A 280 10.09 4.39 -1.94
C LYS A 280 8.58 4.24 -2.19
N LEU A 281 8.07 4.85 -3.28
CA LEU A 281 6.66 4.75 -3.68
C LEU A 281 6.32 3.35 -4.24
N LEU A 282 7.17 2.81 -5.11
CA LEU A 282 7.03 1.46 -5.65
C LEU A 282 7.11 0.37 -4.58
N GLY A 283 7.94 0.56 -3.53
CA GLY A 283 8.04 -0.37 -2.41
C GLY A 283 6.73 -0.60 -1.65
N ILE A 284 5.80 0.38 -1.66
CA ILE A 284 4.45 0.23 -1.08
C ILE A 284 3.63 -0.81 -1.87
N LEU A 285 3.96 -1.04 -3.14
CA LEU A 285 3.33 -2.00 -4.05
C LEU A 285 4.15 -3.30 -4.20
N GLY A 286 5.25 -3.44 -3.45
CA GLY A 286 6.18 -4.57 -3.62
C GLY A 286 6.85 -4.56 -4.99
N LEU A 287 7.08 -3.37 -5.55
CA LEU A 287 7.71 -3.13 -6.85
C LEU A 287 9.04 -2.40 -6.67
N LYS A 288 9.91 -2.43 -7.67
CA LYS A 288 11.20 -1.72 -7.70
C LYS A 288 11.60 -1.38 -9.13
N LEU A 289 12.47 -0.38 -9.28
CA LEU A 289 13.23 -0.20 -10.51
C LEU A 289 14.53 -1.01 -10.45
N THR A 290 14.80 -1.84 -11.45
CA THR A 290 16.04 -2.62 -11.57
C THR A 290 17.15 -1.72 -12.13
N TYR A 291 18.33 -1.71 -11.52
CA TYR A 291 19.48 -0.95 -12.01
C TYR A 291 20.21 -1.73 -13.12
N ILE A 292 20.36 -1.12 -14.30
CA ILE A 292 20.95 -1.79 -15.47
C ILE A 292 22.38 -1.32 -15.80
N GLY A 293 22.78 -0.12 -15.36
CA GLY A 293 24.12 0.39 -15.65
C GLY A 293 24.25 1.92 -15.62
N ARG A 294 25.39 2.44 -16.07
CA ARG A 294 25.60 3.88 -16.28
C ARG A 294 25.78 4.17 -17.76
N PHE A 295 24.91 4.99 -18.33
CA PHE A 295 24.90 5.31 -19.76
C PHE A 295 24.92 6.83 -19.97
N GLY A 296 25.69 7.28 -20.96
CA GLY A 296 25.87 8.69 -21.30
C GLY A 296 27.29 8.98 -21.78
N SER A 297 27.55 10.23 -22.17
CA SER A 297 28.88 10.71 -22.55
C SER A 297 29.86 10.62 -21.37
N ARG A 298 31.17 10.73 -21.62
CA ARG A 298 32.21 10.55 -20.58
C ARG A 298 32.06 11.54 -19.40
N THR A 299 31.41 12.68 -19.62
CA THR A 299 31.16 13.74 -18.64
C THR A 299 29.74 13.76 -18.06
N GLN A 300 28.77 13.10 -18.71
CA GLN A 300 27.36 13.05 -18.28
C GLN A 300 26.86 11.59 -18.17
N ARG A 301 27.60 10.75 -17.42
CA ARG A 301 27.20 9.36 -17.16
C ARG A 301 26.16 9.29 -16.04
N GLU A 302 24.92 8.98 -16.40
CA GLU A 302 23.84 8.78 -15.43
C GLU A 302 23.56 7.31 -15.18
N ARG A 303 23.07 7.00 -13.97
CA ARG A 303 22.52 5.67 -13.65
C ARG A 303 21.18 5.49 -14.37
N VAL A 304 21.03 4.41 -15.10
CA VAL A 304 19.79 4.04 -15.80
C VAL A 304 19.17 2.84 -15.11
N TYR A 305 17.85 2.86 -15.06
CA TYR A 305 17.01 1.84 -14.45
C TYR A 305 15.93 1.40 -15.43
N ILE A 306 15.41 0.19 -15.25
CA ILE A 306 14.25 -0.33 -15.96
C ILE A 306 13.15 -0.65 -14.95
N PHE A 307 11.89 -0.51 -15.34
CA PHE A 307 10.77 -1.09 -14.60
C PHE A 307 10.40 -2.43 -15.25
N GLU A 308 10.47 -3.51 -14.47
CA GLU A 308 10.06 -4.85 -14.87
C GLU A 308 8.99 -5.31 -13.89
N PHE A 309 7.90 -5.89 -14.38
CA PHE A 309 6.91 -6.52 -13.51
C PHE A 309 7.54 -7.77 -12.87
N PRO A 310 7.46 -7.93 -11.54
CA PRO A 310 8.04 -9.09 -10.87
C PRO A 310 7.20 -10.35 -11.15
N ASN A 311 7.86 -11.40 -11.64
CA ASN A 311 7.28 -12.73 -11.71
C ASN A 311 7.35 -13.40 -10.33
N ASP A 312 6.48 -12.98 -9.41
CA ASP A 312 6.44 -13.44 -8.01
C ASP A 312 5.15 -14.18 -7.61
N GLY A 313 4.28 -14.47 -8.59
CA GLY A 313 2.96 -15.10 -8.42
C GLY A 313 1.79 -14.13 -8.23
N ARG A 314 2.02 -12.80 -8.20
CA ARG A 314 0.95 -11.82 -7.95
C ARG A 314 -0.19 -11.81 -8.98
N GLU A 315 0.09 -12.14 -10.23
CA GLU A 315 -0.90 -12.09 -11.31
C GLU A 315 -2.02 -13.12 -11.11
N GLU A 316 -1.67 -14.35 -10.72
CA GLU A 316 -2.62 -15.42 -10.38
C GLU A 316 -3.53 -15.02 -9.20
N ILE A 317 -2.94 -14.41 -8.17
CA ILE A 317 -3.67 -13.88 -7.02
C ILE A 317 -4.62 -12.75 -7.45
N PHE A 318 -4.21 -11.86 -8.36
CA PHE A 318 -5.06 -10.79 -8.88
C PHE A 318 -6.21 -11.33 -9.73
N THR A 319 -5.99 -12.37 -10.54
CA THR A 319 -7.06 -13.06 -11.27
C THR A 319 -8.06 -13.68 -10.31
N ASN A 320 -7.61 -14.35 -9.25
CA ASN A 320 -8.49 -14.93 -8.24
C ASN A 320 -9.31 -13.86 -7.49
N TRP A 321 -8.67 -12.77 -7.06
CA TRP A 321 -9.36 -11.65 -6.41
C TRP A 321 -10.35 -10.95 -7.33
N LEU A 322 -10.01 -10.74 -8.61
CA LEU A 322 -10.93 -10.14 -9.59
C LEU A 322 -12.15 -11.02 -9.84
N GLN A 323 -11.96 -12.33 -10.00
CA GLN A 323 -13.08 -13.27 -10.16
C GLN A 323 -14.01 -13.24 -8.95
N ARG A 324 -13.45 -13.25 -7.73
CA ARG A 324 -14.18 -13.17 -6.47
C ARG A 324 -14.93 -11.83 -6.32
N ASP A 325 -14.28 -10.71 -6.60
CA ASP A 325 -14.88 -9.38 -6.45
C ASP A 325 -15.99 -9.16 -7.50
N ASN A 326 -15.81 -9.63 -8.74
CA ASN A 326 -16.86 -9.67 -9.76
C ASN A 326 -18.03 -10.58 -9.35
N ALA A 327 -17.75 -11.76 -8.79
CA ALA A 327 -18.79 -12.69 -8.32
C ALA A 327 -19.61 -12.10 -7.15
N LEU A 328 -19.00 -11.28 -6.28
CA LEU A 328 -19.72 -10.56 -5.23
C LEU A 328 -20.70 -9.54 -5.81
N ILE A 329 -20.29 -8.72 -6.80
CA ILE A 329 -21.20 -7.80 -7.50
C ILE A 329 -22.31 -8.57 -8.21
N GLN A 330 -21.98 -9.67 -8.89
CA GLN A 330 -22.98 -10.47 -9.61
C GLN A 330 -23.99 -11.12 -8.65
N ALA A 331 -23.54 -11.65 -7.51
CA ALA A 331 -24.43 -12.16 -6.48
C ALA A 331 -25.35 -11.05 -5.93
N GLU A 332 -24.79 -9.88 -5.59
CA GLU A 332 -25.51 -8.69 -5.11
C GLU A 332 -26.56 -8.21 -6.15
N SER A 333 -26.32 -8.41 -7.46
CA SER A 333 -27.27 -8.07 -8.53
C SER A 333 -28.41 -9.08 -8.76
N VAL A 334 -28.26 -10.33 -8.28
CA VAL A 334 -29.22 -11.43 -8.53
C VAL A 334 -30.08 -11.74 -7.29
N SER A 335 -29.59 -11.51 -6.07
CA SER A 335 -30.28 -11.86 -4.83
C SER A 335 -31.26 -10.78 -4.32
N ASN A 336 -32.18 -10.32 -5.18
CA ASN A 336 -33.28 -9.42 -4.77
C ASN A 336 -34.51 -10.17 -4.22
N SER A 337 -34.28 -11.36 -3.66
CA SER A 337 -35.22 -12.10 -2.81
C SER A 337 -34.46 -13.12 -1.94
N ASP A 338 -34.50 -12.90 -0.62
CA ASP A 338 -34.23 -13.82 0.47
C ASP A 338 -32.89 -14.59 0.56
N THR A 339 -32.14 -14.18 1.60
CA THR A 339 -31.18 -14.97 2.41
C THR A 339 -29.74 -15.16 1.92
N TYR A 340 -28.83 -14.79 2.82
CA TYR A 340 -27.38 -14.73 2.71
C TYR A 340 -26.66 -16.01 2.25
N ASN A 341 -25.59 -15.83 1.48
CA ASN A 341 -24.33 -16.59 1.61
C ASN A 341 -23.17 -15.76 1.01
N LEU A 342 -22.21 -15.31 1.84
CA LEU A 342 -21.02 -14.58 1.36
C LEU A 342 -19.73 -15.36 1.60
N THR A 343 -18.98 -15.58 0.53
CA THR A 343 -17.60 -16.09 0.55
C THR A 343 -16.60 -14.97 0.88
N THR A 344 -15.51 -15.32 1.56
CA THR A 344 -14.71 -14.35 2.32
C THR A 344 -13.58 -13.67 1.53
N VAL A 345 -13.50 -12.35 1.69
CA VAL A 345 -12.34 -11.50 1.36
C VAL A 345 -11.59 -11.14 2.64
N SER A 346 -10.34 -11.55 2.76
CA SER A 346 -9.46 -11.08 3.84
C SER A 346 -9.09 -9.60 3.74
N THR A 347 -8.65 -9.05 4.86
CA THR A 347 -7.71 -7.91 4.95
C THR A 347 -6.71 -8.15 6.10
N ILE A 348 -5.57 -7.45 6.10
CA ILE A 348 -4.62 -7.50 7.23
C ILE A 348 -5.21 -6.79 8.45
N GLY A 349 -5.32 -7.54 9.56
CA GLY A 349 -5.46 -6.98 10.92
C GLY A 349 -6.87 -6.91 11.49
N LYS A 350 -7.30 -8.04 12.09
CA LYS A 350 -8.30 -8.14 13.18
C LYS A 350 -9.64 -7.35 13.03
N ASP A 351 -10.66 -8.06 12.53
CA ASP A 351 -12.06 -8.08 13.06
C ASP A 351 -13.05 -6.99 12.55
N ASN A 352 -14.34 -7.22 12.26
CA ASN A 352 -15.19 -8.43 12.12
C ASN A 352 -16.42 -8.17 11.18
N ASN A 353 -17.12 -9.23 10.72
CA ASN A 353 -18.43 -9.34 10.00
C ASN A 353 -19.28 -8.09 9.61
N LEU A 354 -19.55 -7.94 8.29
CA LEU A 354 -20.84 -7.85 7.50
C LEU A 354 -22.11 -7.08 8.05
N SER A 355 -23.01 -6.42 7.28
CA SER A 355 -23.15 -6.00 5.84
C SER A 355 -24.41 -5.08 5.56
N HIS A 356 -24.64 -4.64 4.29
CA HIS A 356 -25.77 -3.87 3.65
C HIS A 356 -25.88 -2.31 3.81
N GLU A 357 -26.33 -1.49 2.84
CA GLU A 357 -26.51 -1.56 1.35
C GLU A 357 -26.72 -0.12 0.76
N ALA A 358 -26.73 0.06 -0.59
CA ALA A 358 -27.36 1.13 -1.44
C ALA A 358 -26.46 1.66 -2.61
N ASP A 359 -27.11 2.06 -3.71
CA ASP A 359 -26.53 2.29 -5.06
C ASP A 359 -25.75 3.59 -5.29
N ILE A 360 -24.88 3.60 -6.32
CA ILE A 360 -24.74 4.73 -7.29
C ILE A 360 -24.08 4.30 -8.61
N LYS A 361 -24.41 5.02 -9.70
CA LYS A 361 -24.16 4.68 -11.10
C LYS A 361 -22.70 4.78 -11.55
N ALA A 362 -22.34 3.98 -12.55
CA ALA A 362 -21.10 4.07 -13.31
C ALA A 362 -21.23 5.04 -14.50
N GLU A 363 -20.24 5.92 -14.66
CA GLU A 363 -19.95 6.76 -15.83
C GLU A 363 -18.40 6.78 -15.98
N GLU A 364 -17.87 6.29 -17.10
CA GLU A 364 -17.41 7.08 -18.27
C GLU A 364 -16.07 7.84 -18.03
N GLU A 365 -15.13 7.96 -18.99
CA GLU A 365 -14.92 7.25 -20.25
C GLU A 365 -13.42 7.35 -20.66
N GLY A 366 -13.07 7.03 -21.91
CA GLY A 366 -11.69 7.01 -22.42
C GLY A 366 -10.93 8.34 -22.28
N LYS A 367 -9.66 8.28 -21.86
CA LYS A 367 -8.77 9.44 -21.81
C LYS A 367 -7.92 9.57 -23.07
N ASN A 368 -7.97 10.76 -23.67
CA ASN A 368 -6.86 11.33 -24.43
C ASN A 368 -5.56 11.21 -23.63
N ILE A 369 -4.54 10.55 -24.20
CA ILE A 369 -3.30 10.24 -23.49
C ILE A 369 -2.34 11.43 -23.62
N ILE A 370 -2.39 12.34 -22.65
CA ILE A 370 -1.46 13.47 -22.56
C ILE A 370 -0.06 12.97 -22.20
N GLN A 371 0.93 13.30 -23.03
CA GLN A 371 2.34 12.93 -22.87
C GLN A 371 3.25 14.18 -22.85
N PRO A 372 4.49 14.09 -22.34
CA PRO A 372 5.48 15.16 -22.48
C PRO A 372 5.75 15.50 -23.96
N GLY A 373 5.95 16.78 -24.26
CA GLY A 373 6.13 17.33 -25.60
C GLY A 373 4.85 17.73 -26.33
N VAL A 374 3.68 17.23 -25.89
CA VAL A 374 2.40 17.50 -26.55
C VAL A 374 1.89 18.93 -26.28
N ILE A 375 1.25 19.54 -27.28
CA ILE A 375 0.60 20.86 -27.17
C ILE A 375 -0.85 20.69 -26.71
N VAL A 376 -1.25 21.49 -25.72
CA VAL A 376 -2.56 21.43 -25.06
C VAL A 376 -3.13 22.82 -24.82
N GLU A 377 -4.46 22.92 -24.80
CA GLU A 377 -5.19 24.09 -24.28
C GLU A 377 -5.64 23.83 -22.84
N TRP A 378 -5.50 24.83 -21.96
CA TRP A 378 -6.00 24.76 -20.59
C TRP A 378 -7.39 25.40 -20.49
N LEU A 379 -8.39 24.63 -20.09
CA LEU A 379 -9.81 25.06 -20.02
C LEU A 379 -10.04 26.35 -19.19
N ARG A 380 -9.18 26.65 -18.21
CA ARG A 380 -9.30 27.84 -17.35
C ARG A 380 -8.54 29.07 -17.86
N THR A 381 -7.70 28.96 -18.89
CA THR A 381 -6.85 30.08 -19.36
C THR A 381 -6.52 29.91 -20.84
N LYS A 382 -6.98 30.87 -21.65
CA LYS A 382 -6.70 30.91 -23.10
C LYS A 382 -5.21 30.94 -23.39
N GLY A 383 -4.80 30.17 -24.39
CA GLY A 383 -3.42 30.03 -24.85
C GLY A 383 -3.04 28.57 -25.04
N THR A 384 -2.06 28.33 -25.90
CA THR A 384 -1.44 27.01 -26.10
C THR A 384 -0.29 26.80 -25.12
N TRP A 385 -0.20 25.59 -24.58
CA TRP A 385 0.79 25.19 -23.59
C TRP A 385 1.46 23.90 -24.02
N MET A 386 2.74 23.74 -23.68
CA MET A 386 3.51 22.53 -23.94
C MET A 386 3.67 21.72 -22.65
N VAL A 387 3.32 20.44 -22.67
CA VAL A 387 3.50 19.54 -21.53
C VAL A 387 4.99 19.24 -21.34
N GLN A 388 5.57 19.65 -20.21
CA GLN A 388 6.97 19.37 -19.86
C GLN A 388 7.13 18.01 -19.19
N ALA A 389 6.18 17.63 -18.33
CA ALA A 389 6.17 16.38 -17.58
C ALA A 389 4.75 16.02 -17.14
N THR A 390 4.45 14.74 -16.89
CA THR A 390 3.13 14.30 -16.43
C THR A 390 3.17 13.01 -15.60
N THR A 391 2.33 12.94 -14.57
CA THR A 391 2.04 11.69 -13.85
C THR A 391 0.87 10.91 -14.46
N GLY A 392 0.16 11.49 -15.44
CA GLY A 392 -1.11 11.01 -16.00
C GLY A 392 -2.36 11.58 -15.32
N ILE A 393 -2.18 12.22 -14.17
CA ILE A 393 -3.23 12.95 -13.42
C ILE A 393 -2.86 14.42 -13.23
N VAL A 394 -1.58 14.73 -13.00
CA VAL A 394 -1.07 16.11 -12.97
C VAL A 394 -0.02 16.25 -14.06
N ALA A 395 -0.12 17.34 -14.83
CA ALA A 395 0.86 17.75 -15.82
C ALA A 395 1.53 19.06 -15.38
N LYS A 396 2.83 19.16 -15.63
CA LYS A 396 3.57 20.42 -15.61
C LYS A 396 3.57 20.96 -17.03
N ILE A 397 2.93 22.10 -17.24
CA ILE A 397 2.79 22.73 -18.56
C ILE A 397 3.56 24.05 -18.59
N ARG A 398 4.02 24.47 -19.77
CA ARG A 398 4.75 25.72 -20.01
C ARG A 398 4.15 26.47 -21.19
N ASP A 399 3.92 27.78 -21.08
CA ASP A 399 3.48 28.61 -22.22
C ASP A 399 4.66 29.05 -23.10
N THR A 400 4.35 29.75 -24.20
CA THR A 400 5.34 30.33 -25.12
C THR A 400 6.22 31.42 -24.50
N TYR A 401 5.84 31.97 -23.35
CA TYR A 401 6.59 32.99 -22.60
C TYR A 401 7.46 32.39 -21.48
N GLY A 402 7.46 31.06 -21.32
CA GLY A 402 8.27 30.35 -20.33
C GLY A 402 7.62 30.21 -18.95
N LYS A 403 6.36 30.61 -18.77
CA LYS A 403 5.64 30.47 -17.50
C LYS A 403 5.24 29.01 -17.29
N GLU A 404 5.60 28.43 -16.14
CA GLU A 404 5.26 27.06 -15.79
C GLU A 404 4.08 27.00 -14.80
N VAL A 405 3.18 26.02 -14.99
CA VAL A 405 2.01 25.78 -14.13
C VAL A 405 1.81 24.28 -13.93
N LEU A 406 1.39 23.87 -12.73
CA LEU A 406 0.90 22.51 -12.46
C LEU A 406 -0.62 22.47 -12.62
N VAL A 407 -1.11 21.61 -13.51
CA VAL A 407 -2.54 21.52 -13.88
C VAL A 407 -3.00 20.06 -13.87
N ASN A 408 -4.27 19.82 -13.52
CA ASN A 408 -4.88 18.50 -13.64
C ASN A 408 -5.05 18.12 -15.12
N CYS A 409 -4.62 16.93 -15.52
CA CYS A 409 -4.73 16.46 -16.91
C CYS A 409 -6.18 16.44 -17.46
N ARG A 410 -7.21 16.43 -16.59
CA ARG A 410 -8.62 16.56 -17.01
C ARG A 410 -9.03 17.99 -17.38
N GLU A 411 -8.22 18.99 -17.07
CA GLU A 411 -8.45 20.39 -17.46
C GLU A 411 -7.72 20.77 -18.75
N LEU A 412 -7.09 19.81 -19.41
CA LEU A 412 -6.27 19.99 -20.59
C LEU A 412 -6.92 19.28 -21.77
N ASN A 413 -7.16 20.02 -22.86
CA ASN A 413 -7.53 19.46 -24.15
C ASN A 413 -6.28 19.31 -25.01
N LEU A 414 -6.19 18.22 -25.77
CA LEU A 414 -5.20 18.14 -26.85
C LEU A 414 -5.54 19.20 -27.90
N CYS A 415 -4.54 19.96 -28.33
CA CYS A 415 -4.67 20.66 -29.61
C CYS A 415 -4.68 19.58 -30.70
N GLN A 416 -5.74 19.53 -31.49
CA GLN A 416 -5.69 18.82 -32.77
C GLN A 416 -4.77 19.63 -33.71
N GLU A 417 -3.89 18.93 -34.43
CA GLU A 417 -3.06 19.52 -35.51
C GLU A 417 -3.92 19.87 -36.74
#